data_AF-A0A6A0AR51-F1
#
_entry.id   AF-A0A6A0AR51-F1
#
_cell.length_a   1.000
_cell.length_b   1.000
_cell.length_c   1.000
_cell.angle_alpha   90.00
_cell.angle_beta   90.00
_cell.angle_gamma   90.00
#
_symmetry.space_group_name_H-M   'P 1'
#
loop_
_entity.id
_entity.type
_entity.pdbx_description
1 polymer ?
#
loop_
_entity_poly.entity_id
_entity_poly.type
_entity_poly.pdbx_seq_one_letter_code
_entity_poly.pdbx_strand_id
1 'polypeptide(L)'
;MLLALLIGVCVSSSPAYARPSDGLLVDLQGTHGYFTVLRGDDGRPVPMPRSGWRAREGRDGRMVVYPQEGWTFAEGGDGRVVVYPRSGWRLREGRDGRIVAYPQEGWTFAEGGDGRVVVYPRSGWRLREGRDERIVAYPQEGWTYAQGGDGRAVAYPRSGWRLKEGGDGRIAAYPQEGWTSTSGDRAVPYPSTSGIPLSLLFSNAGDIELALAVESGLTPQQFDDLLLMRHYQQDD
;
A
#
# COMPACT_ATOMS: atom_id res chain seq x y z
N MET A 1 -34.53 9.66 -41.64
CA MET A 1 -34.51 10.97 -42.34
C MET A 1 -34.20 12.01 -41.28
N LEU A 2 -32.92 12.41 -41.16
CA LEU A 2 -32.40 13.77 -41.48
C LEU A 2 -33.10 14.89 -40.66
N LEU A 3 -32.45 15.85 -40.02
CA LEU A 3 -31.07 16.35 -40.05
C LEU A 3 -30.85 17.25 -38.79
N ALA A 4 -29.57 17.48 -38.49
CA ALA A 4 -28.92 18.21 -37.41
C ALA A 4 -29.32 19.68 -37.16
N LEU A 5 -28.91 20.17 -35.98
CA LEU A 5 -28.22 21.47 -35.90
C LEU A 5 -26.96 21.35 -35.01
N LEU A 6 -25.82 21.66 -35.63
CA LEU A 6 -24.50 21.90 -35.06
C LEU A 6 -24.45 23.31 -34.44
N ILE A 7 -23.43 23.56 -33.60
CA ILE A 7 -22.82 24.84 -33.12
C ILE A 7 -22.71 24.75 -31.58
N GLY A 8 -21.55 24.86 -30.94
CA GLY A 8 -20.24 25.23 -31.44
C GLY A 8 -19.14 24.81 -30.46
N VAL A 9 -17.99 24.56 -31.06
CA VAL A 9 -16.71 24.36 -30.42
C VAL A 9 -16.27 25.68 -29.80
N CYS A 10 -16.12 25.73 -28.48
CA CYS A 10 -15.22 26.67 -27.81
C CYS A 10 -14.04 25.86 -27.25
N VAL A 11 -12.91 25.90 -27.97
CA VAL A 11 -11.61 25.51 -27.43
C VAL A 11 -11.04 26.72 -26.69
N SER A 12 -11.08 26.69 -25.37
CA SER A 12 -10.23 27.46 -24.45
C SER A 12 -10.60 26.99 -23.05
N SER A 13 -9.77 26.37 -22.24
CA SER A 13 -8.33 26.38 -22.07
C SER A 13 -7.96 25.06 -21.40
N SER A 14 -6.82 24.49 -21.78
CA SER A 14 -6.22 23.24 -21.29
C SER A 14 -6.79 22.71 -19.96
N PRO A 15 -7.39 21.52 -19.91
CA PRO A 15 -7.57 20.86 -18.62
C PRO A 15 -6.17 20.39 -18.22
N ALA A 16 -5.56 21.11 -17.28
CA ALA A 16 -4.45 20.57 -16.51
C ALA A 16 -4.96 19.30 -15.82
N TYR A 17 -4.71 18.17 -16.47
CA TYR A 17 -4.51 16.84 -15.89
C TYR A 17 -5.20 16.61 -14.54
N ALA A 18 -6.53 16.45 -14.55
CA ALA A 18 -7.25 16.01 -13.36
C ALA A 18 -6.80 14.58 -13.05
N ARG A 19 -6.12 14.38 -11.91
CA ARG A 19 -5.70 13.04 -11.50
C ARG A 19 -6.95 12.26 -11.06
N PRO A 20 -7.02 10.93 -11.23
CA PRO A 20 -8.16 10.13 -10.78
C PRO A 20 -8.52 10.32 -9.28
N SER A 21 -7.53 10.68 -8.45
CA SER A 21 -7.74 11.08 -7.05
C SER A 21 -8.63 12.32 -6.90
N ASP A 22 -8.54 13.27 -7.83
CA ASP A 22 -9.36 14.47 -7.82
C ASP A 22 -10.83 14.14 -8.15
N GLY A 23 -11.09 13.10 -8.97
CA GLY A 23 -12.44 12.57 -9.23
C GLY A 23 -13.07 11.85 -8.03
N LEU A 24 -12.31 11.00 -7.33
CA LEU A 24 -12.75 10.32 -6.09
C LEU A 24 -13.08 11.34 -4.97
N LEU A 25 -12.30 12.42 -4.89
CA LEU A 25 -12.50 13.48 -3.89
C LEU A 25 -13.73 14.34 -4.19
N VAL A 26 -14.01 14.62 -5.47
CA VAL A 26 -15.22 15.33 -5.89
C VAL A 26 -16.47 14.48 -5.61
N ASP A 27 -16.42 13.16 -5.85
CA ASP A 27 -17.54 12.27 -5.59
C ASP A 27 -17.86 12.17 -4.09
N LEU A 28 -16.85 11.95 -3.24
CA LEU A 28 -17.03 11.95 -1.79
C LEU A 28 -17.60 13.31 -1.31
N GLN A 29 -17.16 14.45 -1.88
CA GLN A 29 -17.60 15.79 -1.43
C GLN A 29 -19.07 16.02 -1.81
N GLY A 30 -19.46 15.55 -3.00
CA GLY A 30 -20.84 15.64 -3.50
C GLY A 30 -21.81 14.69 -2.79
N THR A 31 -21.35 13.51 -2.36
CA THR A 31 -22.22 12.48 -1.77
C THR A 31 -22.29 12.49 -0.24
N HIS A 32 -21.23 12.93 0.46
CA HIS A 32 -21.14 12.69 1.91
C HIS A 32 -20.94 13.96 2.77
N GLY A 33 -20.38 15.07 2.31
CA GLY A 33 -20.31 16.31 3.12
C GLY A 33 -19.58 16.23 4.49
N TYR A 34 -19.01 15.09 4.87
CA TYR A 34 -18.48 14.79 6.22
C TYR A 34 -16.97 14.99 6.38
N PHE A 35 -16.26 15.38 5.33
CA PHE A 35 -14.80 15.53 5.35
C PHE A 35 -14.34 16.84 4.71
N THR A 36 -13.11 17.22 5.01
CA THR A 36 -12.33 18.24 4.33
C THR A 36 -11.16 17.58 3.61
N VAL A 37 -10.58 18.23 2.61
CA VAL A 37 -9.41 17.73 1.90
C VAL A 37 -8.21 18.59 2.28
N LEU A 38 -7.19 17.96 2.83
CA LEU A 38 -5.91 18.60 3.13
C LEU A 38 -4.89 18.26 2.05
N ARG A 39 -3.91 19.12 1.84
CA ARG A 39 -2.76 18.86 0.98
C ARG A 39 -1.52 19.33 1.73
N GLY A 40 -0.52 18.46 1.81
CA GLY A 40 0.82 18.87 2.23
C GLY A 40 1.61 19.40 1.02
N ASP A 41 2.87 19.70 1.25
CA ASP A 41 3.83 20.17 0.26
C ASP A 41 4.09 19.14 -0.84
N ASP A 42 3.83 17.85 -0.59
CA ASP A 42 3.90 16.80 -1.60
C ASP A 42 2.72 16.84 -2.61
N GLY A 43 1.75 17.72 -2.38
CA GLY A 43 0.56 17.93 -3.21
C GLY A 43 -0.45 16.79 -3.15
N ARG A 44 -0.22 15.74 -2.37
CA ARG A 44 -1.12 14.59 -2.27
C ARG A 44 -2.32 14.96 -1.39
N PRO A 45 -3.54 14.80 -1.90
CA PRO A 45 -4.72 15.10 -1.12
C PRO A 45 -4.98 14.01 -0.07
N VAL A 46 -5.34 14.42 1.14
CA VAL A 46 -5.70 13.53 2.25
C VAL A 46 -7.07 13.95 2.78
N PRO A 47 -8.09 13.07 2.73
CA PRO A 47 -9.39 13.34 3.32
C PRO A 47 -9.28 13.31 4.85
N MET A 48 -9.87 14.31 5.51
CA MET A 48 -9.93 14.41 6.96
C MET A 48 -11.39 14.58 7.41
N PRO A 49 -11.90 13.72 8.31
CA PRO A 49 -13.23 13.91 8.88
C PRO A 49 -13.33 15.24 9.65
N ARG A 50 -14.51 15.89 9.59
CA ARG A 50 -14.68 17.25 10.14
C ARG A 50 -14.56 17.38 11.66
N SER A 51 -14.76 16.29 12.40
CA SER A 51 -14.78 16.32 13.87
C SER A 51 -14.05 15.12 14.47
N GLY A 52 -13.30 15.34 15.56
CA GLY A 52 -12.63 14.28 16.30
C GLY A 52 -11.29 13.81 15.71
N TRP A 53 -10.77 14.52 14.70
CA TRP A 53 -9.51 14.20 14.03
C TRP A 53 -8.56 15.39 14.02
N ARG A 54 -7.27 15.11 13.85
CA ARG A 54 -6.19 16.07 13.66
C ARG A 54 -5.38 15.67 12.44
N ALA A 55 -4.60 16.61 11.92
CA ALA A 55 -3.65 16.34 10.86
C ALA A 55 -2.26 16.88 11.23
N ARG A 56 -1.24 16.22 10.73
CA ARG A 56 0.16 16.61 10.86
C ARG A 56 0.87 16.40 9.53
N GLU A 57 1.59 17.43 9.11
CA GLU A 57 2.53 17.30 8.00
C GLU A 57 3.90 16.90 8.53
N GLY A 58 4.51 15.91 7.87
CA GLY A 58 5.91 15.57 8.07
C GLY A 58 6.83 16.49 7.27
N ARG A 59 8.12 16.53 7.62
CA ARG A 59 9.12 17.24 6.80
C ARG A 59 9.27 16.67 5.39
N ASP A 60 8.76 15.45 5.15
CA ASP A 60 8.69 14.88 3.80
C ASP A 60 7.52 15.42 2.96
N GLY A 61 6.76 16.39 3.48
CA GLY A 61 5.61 17.03 2.83
C GLY A 61 4.33 16.18 2.87
N ARG A 62 4.35 15.00 3.52
CA ARG A 62 3.17 14.14 3.60
C ARG A 62 2.29 14.49 4.77
N MET A 63 0.99 14.60 4.49
CA MET A 63 -0.04 14.76 5.51
C MET A 63 -0.47 13.40 6.07
N VAL A 64 -0.56 13.33 7.40
CA VAL A 64 -1.13 12.20 8.13
C VAL A 64 -2.27 12.68 9.01
N VAL A 65 -3.42 11.99 8.93
CA VAL A 65 -4.63 12.28 9.69
C VAL A 65 -4.82 11.23 10.78
N TYR A 66 -5.16 11.66 12.00
CA TYR A 66 -5.28 10.78 13.16
C TYR A 66 -6.36 11.23 14.16
N PRO A 67 -6.93 10.31 14.95
CA PRO A 67 -7.95 10.68 15.93
C PRO A 67 -7.39 11.66 16.96
N GLN A 68 -8.19 12.62 17.42
CA GLN A 68 -7.75 13.58 18.42
C GLN A 68 -7.54 12.93 19.79
N GLU A 69 -8.50 12.11 20.22
CA GLU A 69 -8.52 11.54 21.55
C GLU A 69 -7.76 10.21 21.59
N GLY A 70 -6.88 10.04 22.57
CA GLY A 70 -6.15 8.78 22.77
C GLY A 70 -4.97 8.55 21.82
N TRP A 71 -4.74 9.41 20.81
CA TRP A 71 -3.65 9.27 19.85
C TRP A 71 -2.67 10.44 19.88
N THR A 72 -1.45 10.15 19.43
CA THR A 72 -0.36 11.10 19.25
C THR A 72 0.45 10.70 18.02
N PHE A 73 1.48 11.48 17.72
CA PHE A 73 2.37 11.25 16.59
C PHE A 73 3.83 11.43 17.00
N ALA A 74 4.73 10.89 16.18
CA ALA A 74 6.15 11.17 16.17
C ALA A 74 6.62 11.28 14.72
N GLU A 75 7.72 12.00 14.50
CA GLU A 75 8.29 12.19 13.18
C GLU A 75 9.71 11.63 13.17
N GLY A 76 10.00 10.77 12.21
CA GLY A 76 11.31 10.18 12.04
C GLY A 76 12.32 11.15 11.45
N GLY A 77 13.60 10.79 11.53
CA GLY A 77 14.70 11.47 10.86
C GLY A 77 14.47 11.63 9.35
N ASP A 78 13.78 10.66 8.73
CA ASP A 78 13.41 10.67 7.31
C ASP A 78 12.25 11.64 6.96
N GLY A 79 11.70 12.32 7.97
CA GLY A 79 10.61 13.29 7.83
C GLY A 79 9.21 12.67 7.80
N ARG A 80 9.08 11.35 7.85
CA ARG A 80 7.77 10.67 7.87
C ARG A 80 7.17 10.70 9.27
N VAL A 81 5.85 10.89 9.31
CA VAL A 81 5.07 10.90 10.56
C VAL A 81 4.45 9.52 10.80
N VAL A 82 4.59 9.03 12.03
CA VAL A 82 3.93 7.82 12.52
C VAL A 82 2.96 8.20 13.63
N VAL A 83 1.74 7.67 13.53
CA VAL A 83 0.65 7.90 14.46
C VAL A 83 0.44 6.66 15.32
N TYR A 84 0.21 6.86 16.62
CA TYR A 84 0.07 5.75 17.56
C TYR A 84 -0.75 6.15 18.79
N PRO A 85 -1.36 5.17 19.50
CA PRO A 85 -2.05 5.43 20.75
C PRO A 85 -1.10 5.96 21.83
N ARG A 86 -1.57 6.91 22.64
CA ARG A 86 -0.77 7.58 23.69
C ARG A 86 -0.27 6.64 24.77
N SER A 87 -1.00 5.56 25.03
CA SER A 87 -0.73 4.63 26.11
C SER A 87 -0.54 3.21 25.58
N GLY A 88 0.40 2.47 26.17
CA GLY A 88 0.63 1.07 25.84
C GLY A 88 1.43 0.85 24.55
N TRP A 89 2.06 1.89 23.99
CA TRP A 89 2.86 1.83 22.78
C TRP A 89 4.26 2.39 23.00
N ARG A 90 5.22 1.84 22.26
CA ARG A 90 6.61 2.28 22.20
C ARG A 90 6.95 2.69 20.78
N LEU A 91 7.99 3.50 20.67
CA LEU A 91 8.57 3.90 19.39
C LEU A 91 9.98 3.36 19.27
N ARG A 92 10.36 2.99 18.05
CA ARG A 92 11.74 2.72 17.68
C ARG A 92 12.02 3.38 16.34
N GLU A 93 13.06 4.19 16.29
CA GLU A 93 13.62 4.71 15.05
C GLU A 93 14.74 3.79 14.57
N GLY A 94 14.70 3.43 13.29
CA GLY A 94 15.76 2.71 12.61
C GLY A 94 16.88 3.65 12.14
N ARG A 95 18.04 3.10 11.78
CA ARG A 95 19.13 3.87 11.17
C ARG A 95 18.73 4.52 9.83
N ASP A 96 17.69 4.02 9.18
CA ASP A 96 17.13 4.64 7.97
C ASP A 96 16.26 5.88 8.26
N GLY A 97 16.13 6.27 9.53
CA GLY A 97 15.36 7.42 9.97
C GLY A 97 13.86 7.16 10.09
N ARG A 98 13.38 5.95 9.81
CA ARG A 98 11.95 5.61 9.95
C ARG A 98 11.62 5.20 11.37
N ILE A 99 10.49 5.70 11.86
CA ILE A 99 9.92 5.28 13.14
C ILE A 99 8.93 4.14 12.91
N VAL A 100 8.93 3.17 13.82
CA VAL A 100 7.85 2.19 13.96
C VAL A 100 7.27 2.31 15.37
N ALA A 101 5.94 2.35 15.45
CA ALA A 101 5.21 2.23 16.71
C ALA A 101 4.79 0.77 16.93
N TYR A 102 4.95 0.26 18.14
CA TYR A 102 4.54 -1.10 18.49
C TYR A 102 4.00 -1.20 19.92
N PRO A 103 3.13 -2.19 20.23
CA PRO A 103 2.62 -2.36 21.58
C PRO A 103 3.75 -2.62 22.58
N GLN A 104 3.62 -2.11 23.80
CA GLN A 104 4.63 -2.28 24.84
C GLN A 104 4.70 -3.72 25.33
N GLU A 105 3.54 -4.33 25.58
CA GLU A 105 3.44 -5.65 26.20
C GLU A 105 3.44 -6.75 25.15
N GLY A 106 4.27 -7.78 25.34
CA GLY A 106 4.31 -8.93 24.46
C GLY A 106 5.04 -8.72 23.13
N TRP A 107 5.50 -7.51 22.81
CA TRP A 107 6.22 -7.21 21.56
C TRP A 107 7.65 -6.74 21.78
N THR A 108 8.47 -6.96 20.76
CA THR A 108 9.86 -6.52 20.66
C THR A 108 10.15 -6.11 19.22
N PHE A 109 11.37 -5.68 18.94
CA PHE A 109 11.82 -5.29 17.62
C PHE A 109 13.21 -5.83 17.32
N ALA A 110 13.54 -5.86 16.04
CA ALA A 110 14.89 -6.03 15.52
C ALA A 110 15.10 -5.03 14.38
N GLU A 111 16.36 -4.71 14.10
CA GLU A 111 16.74 -3.78 13.04
C GLU A 111 17.65 -4.52 12.05
N GLY A 112 17.29 -4.47 10.78
CA GLY A 112 18.10 -5.07 9.71
C GLY A 112 19.37 -4.27 9.44
N GLY A 113 20.30 -4.86 8.70
CA GLY A 113 21.48 -4.16 8.19
C GLY A 113 21.11 -2.91 7.39
N ASP A 114 19.97 -2.96 6.67
CA ASP A 114 19.43 -1.85 5.89
C ASP A 114 18.88 -0.68 6.73
N GLY A 115 18.88 -0.83 8.06
CA GLY A 115 18.43 0.17 9.01
C GLY A 115 16.92 0.15 9.27
N ARG A 116 16.14 -0.69 8.58
CA ARG A 116 14.69 -0.80 8.82
C ARG A 116 14.40 -1.62 10.07
N VAL A 117 13.38 -1.19 10.82
CA VAL A 117 12.92 -1.86 12.05
C VAL A 117 11.75 -2.78 11.74
N VAL A 118 11.81 -4.01 12.26
CA VAL A 118 10.71 -4.97 12.21
C VAL A 118 10.26 -5.27 13.64
N VAL A 119 8.95 -5.17 13.87
CA VAL A 119 8.32 -5.43 15.17
C VAL A 119 7.62 -6.78 15.16
N TYR A 120 7.76 -7.54 16.24
CA TYR A 120 7.23 -8.90 16.31
C TYR A 120 6.92 -9.31 17.76
N PRO A 121 6.02 -10.29 17.97
CA PRO A 121 5.76 -10.83 19.31
C PRO A 121 7.02 -11.48 19.91
N ARG A 122 7.22 -11.30 21.22
CA ARG A 122 8.40 -11.77 21.95
C ARG A 122 8.58 -13.28 21.95
N SER A 123 7.47 -14.02 21.87
CA SER A 123 7.45 -15.47 21.95
C SER A 123 6.82 -16.07 20.71
N GLY A 124 7.31 -17.24 20.29
CA GLY A 124 6.74 -17.98 19.17
C GLY A 124 7.06 -17.40 17.78
N TRP A 125 8.05 -16.52 17.66
CA TRP A 125 8.47 -15.92 16.40
C TRP A 125 9.97 -16.10 16.14
N ARG A 126 10.32 -16.18 14.87
CA ARG A 126 11.69 -16.24 14.36
C ARG A 126 11.95 -15.06 13.45
N LEU A 127 13.22 -14.71 13.34
CA LEU A 127 13.69 -13.69 12.41
C LEU A 127 14.59 -14.32 11.36
N ARG A 128 14.51 -13.79 10.14
CA ARG A 128 15.49 -14.06 9.11
C ARG A 128 15.85 -12.75 8.43
N GLU A 129 17.14 -12.49 8.34
CA GLU A 129 17.68 -11.41 7.51
C GLU A 129 17.99 -11.95 6.11
N GLY A 130 17.51 -11.23 5.09
CA GLY A 130 17.86 -11.45 3.70
C GLY A 130 19.28 -10.99 3.38
N ARG A 131 19.72 -11.27 2.15
CA ARG A 131 20.96 -10.70 1.60
C ARG A 131 20.80 -9.22 1.27
N ASP A 132 19.56 -8.76 1.13
CA ASP A 132 19.22 -7.34 1.03
C ASP A 132 19.19 -6.64 2.40
N GLU A 133 19.67 -7.33 3.45
CA GLU A 133 19.76 -6.82 4.83
C GLU A 133 18.42 -6.51 5.47
N ARG A 134 17.31 -6.92 4.84
CA ARG A 134 15.96 -6.78 5.39
C ARG A 134 15.61 -7.98 6.25
N ILE A 135 14.99 -7.68 7.39
CA ILE A 135 14.46 -8.71 8.28
C ILE A 135 13.03 -9.07 7.88
N VAL A 136 12.71 -10.36 7.91
CA VAL A 136 11.34 -10.88 7.99
C VAL A 136 11.15 -11.57 9.34
N ALA A 137 10.07 -11.23 10.03
CA ALA A 137 9.62 -11.94 11.22
C ALA A 137 8.50 -12.91 10.83
N TYR A 138 8.54 -14.13 11.36
CA TYR A 138 7.52 -15.15 11.08
C TYR A 138 7.27 -16.08 12.26
N PRO A 139 6.08 -16.69 12.39
CA PRO A 139 5.80 -17.64 13.45
C PRO A 139 6.80 -18.81 13.45
N GLN A 140 7.13 -19.33 14.61
CA GLN A 140 8.03 -20.47 14.72
C GLN A 140 7.38 -21.76 14.22
N GLU A 141 6.13 -21.98 14.61
CA GLU A 141 5.38 -23.20 14.31
C GLU A 141 4.64 -23.06 12.99
N GLY A 142 4.69 -24.09 12.15
CA GLY A 142 3.94 -24.13 10.89
C GLY A 142 4.46 -23.22 9.78
N TRP A 143 5.49 -22.41 10.02
CA TRP A 143 6.05 -21.48 9.03
C TRP A 143 7.52 -21.73 8.72
N THR A 144 7.93 -21.28 7.54
CA THR A 144 9.30 -21.26 7.05
C THR A 144 9.53 -20.00 6.23
N TYR A 145 10.73 -19.85 5.68
CA TYR A 145 11.06 -18.77 4.76
C TYR A 145 11.76 -19.30 3.52
N ALA A 146 11.73 -18.50 2.46
CA ALA A 146 12.57 -18.64 1.27
C ALA A 146 13.17 -17.28 0.95
N GLN A 147 14.21 -17.27 0.14
CA GLN A 147 14.91 -16.06 -0.25
C GLN A 147 15.07 -16.02 -1.75
N GLY A 148 14.68 -14.91 -2.36
CA GLY A 148 14.80 -14.69 -3.79
C GLY A 148 16.23 -14.39 -4.24
N GLY A 149 16.44 -14.42 -5.55
CA GLY A 149 17.63 -13.93 -6.22
C GLY A 149 17.93 -12.46 -5.89
N ASP A 150 16.90 -11.64 -5.67
CA ASP A 150 17.01 -10.23 -5.25
C ASP A 150 17.54 -10.04 -3.83
N GLY A 151 17.66 -11.13 -3.07
CA GLY A 151 18.14 -11.14 -1.70
C GLY A 151 17.06 -11.01 -0.64
N ARG A 152 15.82 -10.66 -1.00
CA ARG A 152 14.70 -10.47 -0.07
C ARG A 152 14.17 -11.82 0.42
N ALA A 153 13.94 -11.92 1.73
CA ALA A 153 13.33 -13.08 2.35
C ALA A 153 11.80 -12.93 2.44
N VAL A 154 11.07 -14.03 2.17
CA VAL A 154 9.62 -14.12 2.31
C VAL A 154 9.28 -15.30 3.21
N ALA A 155 8.46 -15.06 4.22
CA ALA A 155 7.95 -16.11 5.09
C ALA A 155 6.61 -16.65 4.59
N TYR A 156 6.40 -17.95 4.75
CA TYR A 156 5.19 -18.64 4.30
C TYR A 156 4.89 -19.89 5.14
N PRO A 157 3.62 -20.33 5.22
CA PRO A 157 3.28 -21.60 5.86
C PRO A 157 3.94 -22.80 5.17
N ARG A 158 4.38 -23.77 5.97
CA ARG A 158 5.11 -24.96 5.48
C ARG A 158 4.26 -25.86 4.58
N SER A 159 2.95 -25.86 4.75
CA SER A 159 2.01 -26.72 4.05
C SER A 159 0.94 -25.90 3.35
N GLY A 160 0.50 -26.38 2.18
CA GLY A 160 -0.57 -25.74 1.41
C GLY A 160 -0.16 -24.46 0.69
N TRP A 161 1.14 -24.19 0.53
CA TRP A 161 1.66 -22.99 -0.13
C TRP A 161 2.70 -23.34 -1.20
N ARG A 162 2.74 -22.53 -2.24
CA ARG A 162 3.69 -22.57 -3.35
C ARG A 162 4.51 -21.30 -3.38
N LEU A 163 5.70 -21.42 -3.97
CA LEU A 163 6.57 -20.29 -4.25
C LEU A 163 6.73 -20.13 -5.75
N LYS A 164 6.79 -18.87 -6.20
CA LYS A 164 7.18 -18.52 -7.55
C LYS A 164 8.17 -17.37 -7.49
N GLU A 165 9.31 -17.54 -8.14
CA GLU A 165 10.27 -16.46 -8.36
C GLU A 165 9.98 -15.80 -9.71
N GLY A 166 9.95 -14.46 -9.72
CA GLY A 166 9.90 -13.63 -10.92
C GLY A 166 11.29 -13.51 -11.57
N GLY A 167 11.34 -12.98 -12.80
CA GLY A 167 12.59 -12.57 -13.44
C GLY A 167 13.38 -11.51 -12.65
N ASP A 168 12.70 -10.69 -11.85
CA ASP A 168 13.29 -9.68 -10.96
C ASP A 168 13.96 -10.28 -9.71
N GLY A 169 13.92 -11.61 -9.58
CA GLY A 169 14.49 -12.35 -8.46
C GLY A 169 13.62 -12.32 -7.20
N ARG A 170 12.43 -11.71 -7.22
CA ARG A 170 11.52 -11.72 -6.06
C ARG A 170 10.71 -13.00 -6.00
N ILE A 171 10.58 -13.54 -4.80
CA ILE A 171 9.69 -14.67 -4.53
C ILE A 171 8.32 -14.16 -4.09
N ALA A 172 7.27 -14.72 -4.67
CA ALA A 172 5.92 -14.65 -4.15
C ALA A 172 5.50 -16.01 -3.58
N ALA A 173 4.96 -16.00 -2.37
CA ALA A 173 4.32 -17.16 -1.75
C ALA A 173 2.80 -17.06 -1.89
N TYR A 174 2.13 -18.15 -2.24
CA TYR A 174 0.67 -18.18 -2.40
C TYR A 174 0.08 -19.56 -2.08
N PRO A 175 -1.22 -19.64 -1.72
CA PRO A 175 -1.88 -20.91 -1.47
C PRO A 175 -1.77 -21.85 -2.67
N GLN A 176 -1.66 -23.15 -2.40
CA GLN A 176 -1.59 -24.16 -3.45
C GLN A 176 -2.93 -24.34 -4.17
N GLU A 177 -4.03 -24.24 -3.43
CA GLU A 177 -5.38 -24.46 -3.93
C GLU A 177 -6.07 -23.15 -4.26
N GLY A 178 -6.73 -23.09 -5.42
CA GLY A 178 -7.52 -21.92 -5.83
C GLY A 178 -6.69 -20.70 -6.25
N TRP A 179 -5.36 -20.82 -6.35
CA TRP A 179 -4.47 -19.73 -6.76
C TRP A 179 -3.47 -20.18 -7.83
N THR A 180 -3.08 -19.23 -8.66
CA THR A 180 -2.02 -19.35 -9.66
C THR A 180 -1.14 -18.10 -9.63
N SER A 181 -0.10 -18.05 -10.45
CA SER A 181 0.76 -16.87 -10.55
C SER A 181 1.04 -16.50 -12.01
N THR A 182 1.34 -15.23 -12.22
CA THR A 182 1.79 -14.74 -13.52
C THR A 182 3.14 -15.32 -13.91
N SER A 183 3.35 -15.46 -15.21
CA SER A 183 4.67 -15.61 -15.82
C SER A 183 5.18 -14.22 -16.19
N GLY A 184 6.38 -13.84 -15.74
CA GLY A 184 6.97 -12.57 -16.12
C GLY A 184 8.09 -12.13 -15.17
N ASP A 185 8.50 -10.88 -15.33
CA ASP A 185 9.56 -10.29 -14.50
C ASP A 185 9.16 -10.25 -13.03
N ARG A 186 7.91 -9.92 -12.71
CA ARG A 186 7.38 -10.04 -11.35
C ARG A 186 6.41 -11.20 -11.25
N ALA A 187 6.64 -12.10 -10.28
CA ALA A 187 5.68 -13.13 -9.92
C ALA A 187 4.55 -12.51 -9.09
N VAL A 188 3.32 -12.51 -9.62
CA VAL A 188 2.14 -12.01 -8.92
C VAL A 188 1.09 -13.11 -8.80
N PRO A 189 0.79 -13.59 -7.58
CA PRO A 189 -0.27 -14.56 -7.37
C PRO A 189 -1.67 -13.96 -7.53
N TYR A 190 -2.60 -14.74 -8.07
CA TYR A 190 -4.02 -14.38 -8.17
C TYR A 190 -4.92 -15.62 -8.05
N PRO A 191 -6.19 -15.47 -7.58
CA PRO A 191 -7.13 -16.57 -7.52
C PRO A 191 -7.40 -17.16 -8.91
N SER A 192 -7.41 -18.48 -9.03
CA SER A 192 -7.63 -19.17 -10.31
C SER A 192 -9.05 -18.99 -10.87
N THR A 193 -10.00 -18.60 -10.03
CA THR A 193 -11.38 -18.26 -10.42
C THR A 193 -11.50 -16.88 -11.05
N SER A 194 -10.50 -16.03 -10.84
CA SER A 194 -10.34 -14.77 -11.55
C SER A 194 -9.53 -15.07 -12.82
N GLY A 195 -10.05 -14.73 -14.00
CA GLY A 195 -9.21 -14.67 -15.20
C GLY A 195 -7.97 -13.80 -14.92
N ILE A 196 -6.87 -13.97 -15.69
CA ILE A 196 -5.65 -13.17 -15.49
C ILE A 196 -6.06 -11.69 -15.42
N PRO A 197 -5.89 -11.01 -14.27
CA PRO A 197 -6.28 -9.61 -14.17
C PRO A 197 -5.49 -8.84 -15.23
N LEU A 198 -6.18 -8.11 -16.11
CA LEU A 198 -5.54 -7.37 -17.22
C LEU A 198 -4.49 -6.39 -16.71
N SER A 199 -4.65 -5.86 -15.50
CA SER A 199 -3.68 -5.03 -14.79
C SER A 199 -2.33 -5.70 -14.53
N LEU A 200 -2.25 -7.03 -14.54
CA LEU A 200 -1.01 -7.79 -14.39
C LEU A 200 -0.26 -8.02 -15.73
N LEU A 201 -0.87 -7.66 -16.86
CA LEU A 201 -0.24 -7.68 -18.18
C LEU A 201 0.47 -6.36 -18.51
N PHE A 202 0.25 -5.31 -17.71
CA PHE A 202 0.80 -3.97 -17.95
C PHE A 202 1.77 -3.58 -16.82
N SER A 203 3.04 -3.41 -17.18
CA SER A 203 4.15 -3.27 -16.21
C SER A 203 4.42 -1.82 -15.79
N ASN A 204 3.70 -0.83 -16.35
CA ASN A 204 3.94 0.57 -16.06
C ASN A 204 2.63 1.33 -15.78
N ALA A 205 2.72 2.39 -14.97
CA ALA A 205 1.58 3.20 -14.56
C ALA A 205 0.88 3.93 -15.72
N GLY A 206 1.54 4.09 -16.87
CA GLY A 206 0.98 4.73 -18.07
C GLY A 206 0.02 3.83 -18.84
N ASP A 207 0.29 2.51 -18.89
CA ASP A 207 -0.54 1.53 -19.57
C ASP A 207 -1.79 1.15 -18.76
N ILE A 208 -1.74 1.31 -17.43
CA ILE A 208 -2.87 1.11 -16.52
C ILE A 208 -3.93 2.23 -16.67
N GLU A 209 -3.52 3.47 -16.97
CA GLU A 209 -4.44 4.59 -17.27
C GLU A 209 -5.23 4.32 -18.57
N LEU A 210 -4.61 3.64 -19.55
CA LEU A 210 -5.27 3.19 -20.77
C LEU A 210 -6.25 2.03 -20.51
N ALA A 211 -5.93 1.16 -19.54
CA ALA A 211 -6.82 0.07 -19.10
C ALA A 211 -8.02 0.61 -18.29
N LEU A 212 -7.81 1.61 -17.43
CA LEU A 212 -8.86 2.30 -16.68
C LEU A 212 -9.83 3.08 -17.59
N ALA A 213 -9.35 3.61 -18.71
CA ALA A 213 -10.21 4.24 -19.72
C ALA A 213 -11.15 3.24 -20.43
N VAL A 214 -10.83 1.93 -20.40
CA VAL A 214 -11.69 0.85 -20.90
C VAL A 214 -12.63 0.32 -19.79
N GLU A 215 -12.31 0.54 -18.52
CA GLU A 215 -13.05 0.08 -17.33
C GLU A 215 -14.21 1.00 -16.90
N SER A 216 -15.01 1.50 -17.84
CA SER A 216 -16.36 2.01 -17.50
C SER A 216 -17.36 0.90 -17.12
N GLY A 217 -16.86 -0.29 -16.76
CA GLY A 217 -17.66 -1.52 -16.59
C GLY A 217 -17.29 -2.39 -15.39
N LEU A 218 -16.43 -1.92 -14.47
CA LEU A 218 -16.16 -2.67 -13.24
C LEU A 218 -17.33 -2.58 -12.26
N THR A 219 -17.58 -3.69 -11.58
CA THR A 219 -18.52 -3.74 -10.47
C THR A 219 -17.88 -3.17 -9.19
N PRO A 220 -18.67 -2.68 -8.22
CA PRO A 220 -18.16 -2.12 -6.96
C PRO A 220 -17.22 -3.07 -6.20
N GLN A 221 -17.52 -4.37 -6.20
CA GLN A 221 -16.68 -5.39 -5.54
C GLN A 221 -15.27 -5.47 -6.15
N GLN A 222 -15.18 -5.37 -7.49
CA GLN A 222 -13.91 -5.42 -8.20
C GLN A 222 -13.08 -4.15 -7.97
N PHE A 223 -13.76 -3.02 -7.73
CA PHE A 223 -13.12 -1.78 -7.35
C PHE A 223 -12.58 -1.83 -5.90
N ASP A 224 -13.33 -2.40 -4.97
CA ASP A 224 -12.88 -2.60 -3.58
C ASP A 224 -11.66 -3.53 -3.51
N ASP A 225 -11.65 -4.63 -4.29
CA ASP A 225 -10.51 -5.54 -4.40
C ASP A 225 -9.28 -4.84 -5.02
N LEU A 226 -9.49 -3.91 -5.95
CA LEU A 226 -8.44 -3.09 -6.57
C LEU A 226 -7.85 -2.07 -5.57
N LEU A 227 -8.68 -1.48 -4.72
CA LEU A 227 -8.23 -0.61 -3.62
C LEU A 227 -7.43 -1.37 -2.58
N LEU A 228 -7.87 -2.59 -2.22
CA LEU A 228 -7.14 -3.47 -1.30
C LEU A 228 -5.77 -3.83 -1.88
N MET A 229 -5.70 -4.16 -3.17
CA MET A 229 -4.44 -4.46 -3.89
C MET A 229 -3.50 -3.26 -3.96
N ARG A 230 -4.02 -2.03 -4.16
CA ARG A 230 -3.21 -0.80 -4.16
C ARG A 230 -2.61 -0.51 -2.79
N HIS A 231 -3.33 -0.80 -1.71
CA HIS A 231 -2.83 -0.64 -0.34
C HIS A 231 -1.59 -1.53 -0.10
N TYR A 232 -1.60 -2.76 -0.59
CA TYR A 232 -0.43 -3.66 -0.50
C TYR A 232 0.75 -3.27 -1.41
N GLN A 233 0.54 -2.44 -2.44
CA GLN A 233 1.60 -1.96 -3.34
C GLN A 233 2.30 -0.69 -2.84
N GLN A 234 1.76 0.03 -1.84
CA GLN A 234 2.33 1.29 -1.35
C GLN A 234 3.39 1.14 -0.25
N ASP A 235 3.66 -0.08 0.22
CA ASP A 235 4.65 -0.37 1.27
C ASP A 235 6.08 -0.67 0.75
N ASP A 236 6.40 -0.34 -0.51
CA ASP A 236 7.78 -0.38 -1.06
C ASP A 236 8.51 0.99 -0.92
#